data_AF-A0A5K1GRT4-F1
#
_entry.id   AF-A0A5K1GRT4-F1
#
_cell.length_a   1.000
_cell.length_b   1.000
_cell.length_c   1.000
_cell.angle_alpha   90.00
_cell.angle_beta   90.00
_cell.angle_gamma   90.00
#
_symmetry.space_group_name_H-M   'P 1'
#
loop_
_entity.id
_entity.type
_entity.pdbx_description
1 polymer ?
#
loop_
_entity_poly.entity_id
_entity_poly.type
_entity_poly.pdbx_seq_one_letter_code
_entity_poly.pdbx_strand_id
1 'polypeptide(L)' 'GMTEDKVVQKRKELAKWLKESILRLGPTFIKIGQQFSTRVDILPQEYVDQLSELQ' A
#
# COMPACT_ATOMS: atom_id res chain seq x y z
N GLY A 1 7.69 8.85 -22.59
CA GLY A 1 7.69 8.24 -21.23
C GLY A 1 6.35 8.49 -20.56
N MET A 2 6.01 7.72 -19.53
CA MET A 2 4.82 7.99 -18.70
C MET A 2 5.01 9.35 -17.99
N THR A 3 3.94 10.15 -17.86
CA THR A 3 3.96 11.38 -17.05
C THR A 3 3.96 11.03 -15.56
N GLU A 4 4.49 11.91 -14.72
CA GLU A 4 4.53 11.71 -13.25
C GLU A 4 3.13 11.43 -12.69
N ASP A 5 2.12 12.18 -13.13
CA ASP A 5 0.72 11.98 -12.73
C ASP A 5 0.22 10.56 -13.05
N LYS A 6 0.57 10.02 -14.22
CA LYS A 6 0.17 8.66 -14.61
C LYS A 6 0.87 7.60 -13.75
N VAL A 7 2.09 7.85 -13.29
CA VAL A 7 2.81 6.96 -12.38
C VAL A 7 2.15 6.97 -10.99
N VAL A 8 1.85 8.15 -10.46
CA VAL A 8 1.17 8.31 -9.16
C VAL A 8 -0.19 7.62 -9.17
N GLN A 9 -1.01 7.86 -10.20
CA GLN A 9 -2.31 7.21 -10.31
C GLN A 9 -2.19 5.67 -10.35
N LYS A 10 -1.22 5.15 -11.11
CA LYS A 10 -1.00 3.70 -11.15
C LYS A 10 -0.56 3.14 -9.80
N ARG A 11 0.25 3.87 -9.02
CA ARG A 11 0.65 3.46 -7.66
C ARG A 11 -0.54 3.45 -6.70
N LYS A 12 -1.45 4.43 -6.78
CA LYS A 12 -2.68 4.44 -5.97
C LYS A 12 -3.56 3.21 -6.22
N GLU A 13 -3.77 2.85 -7.49
CA GLU A 13 -4.55 1.66 -7.85
C GLU A 13 -3.91 0.37 -7.31
N LEU A 14 -2.58 0.23 -7.46
CA LEU A 14 -1.85 -0.93 -6.95
C LEU A 14 -1.82 -0.99 -5.42
N ALA A 15 -1.70 0.16 -4.75
CA ALA A 15 -1.73 0.25 -3.29
C ALA A 15 -3.08 -0.20 -2.72
N LYS A 16 -4.17 0.23 -3.36
CA LYS A 16 -5.53 -0.21 -2.99
C LYS A 16 -5.70 -1.71 -3.18
N TRP A 17 -5.28 -2.24 -4.33
CA TRP A 17 -5.32 -3.68 -4.61
C TRP A 17 -4.50 -4.50 -3.59
N LEU A 18 -3.32 -3.99 -3.19
CA LEU A 18 -2.47 -4.63 -2.19
C LEU A 18 -3.18 -4.71 -0.84
N LYS A 19 -3.76 -3.60 -0.36
CA LYS A 19 -4.52 -3.56 0.90
C LYS A 19 -5.67 -4.56 0.89
N GLU A 20 -6.46 -4.57 -0.17
CA GLU A 20 -7.58 -5.52 -0.32
C GLU A 20 -7.11 -6.98 -0.32
N SER A 21 -5.96 -7.26 -0.95
CA SER A 21 -5.34 -8.60 -0.94
C SER A 21 -4.89 -8.99 0.47
N ILE A 22 -4.24 -8.09 1.21
CA ILE A 22 -3.81 -8.31 2.59
C ILE A 22 -5.01 -8.62 3.49
N LEU A 23 -6.10 -7.87 3.36
CA LEU A 23 -7.34 -8.12 4.12
C LEU A 23 -7.90 -9.52 3.85
N ARG A 24 -7.91 -9.95 2.59
CA ARG A 24 -8.39 -11.30 2.20
C ARG A 24 -7.50 -12.42 2.71
N LEU A 25 -6.19 -12.20 2.80
CA LEU A 25 -5.22 -13.18 3.31
C LEU A 25 -5.28 -13.33 4.84
N GLY A 26 -5.90 -12.37 5.53
CA GLY A 26 -6.26 -12.50 6.94
C GLY A 26 -5.17 -12.04 7.92
N PRO A 27 -5.30 -12.40 9.22
CA PRO A 27 -4.67 -11.70 10.33
C PRO A 27 -3.14 -11.74 10.32
N THR A 28 -2.52 -12.78 9.77
CA THR A 28 -1.06 -12.83 9.63
C THR A 28 -0.55 -11.76 8.68
N PHE A 29 -1.20 -11.59 7.52
CA PHE A 29 -0.80 -10.60 6.53
C PHE A 29 -1.20 -9.18 6.93
N ILE A 30 -2.31 -9.02 7.66
CA ILE A 30 -2.69 -7.72 8.22
C ILE A 30 -1.59 -7.19 9.15
N LYS A 31 -1.06 -8.02 10.04
CA LYS A 31 0.06 -7.62 10.93
C LYS A 31 1.32 -7.25 10.16
N ILE A 32 1.63 -7.99 9.09
CA ILE A 32 2.74 -7.66 8.19
C ILE A 32 2.50 -6.30 7.53
N GLY A 33 1.30 -6.06 6.99
CA GLY A 33 0.90 -4.78 6.40
C GLY A 33 1.04 -3.62 7.38
N GLN A 34 0.59 -3.79 8.63
CA GLN A 34 0.74 -2.81 9.71
C GLN A 34 2.22 -2.52 10.04
N GLN A 35 3.10 -3.53 9.99
CA GLN A 35 4.54 -3.32 10.23
C GLN A 35 5.20 -2.52 9.09
N PHE A 36 4.72 -2.71 7.86
CA PHE A 36 5.21 -1.97 6.69
C PHE A 36 4.61 -0.56 6.56
N SER A 37 3.41 -0.31 7.10
CA SER A 37 2.78 1.03 7.04
C SER A 37 3.59 2.11 7.74
N THR A 38 4.51 1.74 8.64
CA THR A 38 5.40 2.69 9.33
C THR A 38 6.75 2.89 8.63
N ARG A 39 7.00 2.23 7.48
CA ARG A 39 8.29 2.24 6.76
C ARG A 39 8.23 3.08 5.48
N VAL A 40 8.06 4.40 5.64
CA VAL A 40 8.03 5.37 4.55
C VAL A 40 9.34 5.46 3.75
N ASP A 41 10.42 4.92 4.30
CA ASP A 41 11.72 4.81 3.66
C ASP A 41 11.80 3.67 2.62
N ILE A 42 10.86 2.72 2.65
CA ILE A 42 10.86 1.54 1.76
C ILE A 42 9.76 1.64 0.70
N LEU A 43 8.59 2.14 1.06
CA LEU A 43 7.41 2.13 0.19
C LEU A 43 7.05 3.54 -0.28
N PRO A 44 6.60 3.70 -1.54
CA PRO A 44 6.04 4.97 -1.99
C PRO A 44 4.85 5.38 -1.10
N GLN A 45 4.65 6.69 -0.96
CA GLN A 45 3.63 7.26 -0.08
C GLN A 45 2.23 6.67 -0.34
N GLU A 46 1.86 6.39 -1.59
CA GLU A 46 0.55 5.84 -1.93
C GLU A 46 0.29 4.47 -1.27
N TYR A 47 1.33 3.66 -1.09
CA TYR A 47 1.25 2.36 -0.42
C TYR A 47 1.20 2.51 1.10
N VAL A 48 2.03 3.41 1.64
CA VAL A 48 2.02 3.76 3.07
C VAL A 48 0.63 4.21 3.49
N ASP A 49 0.01 5.11 2.72
CA ASP A 49 -1.33 5.64 2.99
C ASP A 49 -2.36 4.51 3.07
N GLN A 50 -2.38 3.61 2.08
CA GLN A 50 -3.32 2.49 2.05
C GLN A 50 -3.06 1.45 3.15
N LEU A 51 -1.79 1.14 3.46
CA LEU A 51 -1.46 0.19 4.53
C LEU A 51 -1.72 0.75 5.92
N SER A 52 -1.67 2.07 6.11
CA SER A 52 -1.98 2.73 7.39
C SER A 52 -3.45 2.58 7.79
N GLU A 53 -4.35 2.38 6.82
CA GLU A 53 -5.77 2.08 7.07
C GLU A 53 -6.00 0.67 7.66
N LEU A 54 -4.97 -0.16 7.80
CA LEU A 54 -5.07 -1.48 8.44
C LEU A 54 -5.03 -1.43 9.98
N GLN A 55 -4.73 -0.27 10.58
CA GLN A 55 -4.63 -0.07 12.03
C GLN A 55 -5.99 0.15 12.69
#